data_AF-A0A0S7BCH7-F1
#
_entry.id   AF-A0A0S7BCH7-F1
#
_cell.length_a   1.000
_cell.length_b   1.000
_cell.length_c   1.000
_cell.angle_alpha   90.00
_cell.angle_beta   90.00
_cell.angle_gamma   90.00
#
_symmetry.space_group_name_H-M   'P 1'
#
loop_
_entity.id
_entity.type
_entity.pdbx_description
1 polymer ?
#
loop_
_entity_poly.entity_id
_entity_poly.type
_entity_poly.pdbx_seq_one_letter_code
_entity_poly.pdbx_strand_id
1 'polypeptide(L)'
;MTETLEQQLEKWKKTLLIYLGAGITLLLVALIDLPAQMLQARSNHFIMVDGWYGLWFILVIACLTPGVLLLATPRWRQAQLEDRVPTGFGFLGVAWLVMLGFSMHTSTLLPTVFHFLIFALGVMLAVVYLLLRRRPRKEEMFP
;
A
#
# COMPACT_ATOMS: atom_id res chain seq x y z
N MET A 1 14.43 -26.91 12.26
CA MET A 1 14.03 -26.86 10.83
C MET A 1 13.96 -25.41 10.41
N THR A 2 14.83 -24.99 9.50
CA THR A 2 14.76 -23.66 8.86
C THR A 2 13.59 -23.66 7.89
N GLU A 3 12.67 -22.70 8.06
CA GLU A 3 11.52 -22.53 7.18
C GLU A 3 11.99 -22.16 5.76
N THR A 4 11.39 -22.75 4.71
CA THR A 4 11.76 -22.46 3.33
C THR A 4 11.28 -21.06 2.90
N LEU A 5 11.95 -20.43 1.93
CA LEU A 5 11.54 -19.11 1.43
C LEU A 5 10.10 -19.10 0.88
N GLU A 6 9.65 -20.21 0.31
CA GLU A 6 8.29 -20.38 -0.21
C GLU A 6 7.26 -20.37 0.93
N GLN A 7 7.51 -21.07 2.03
CA GLN A 7 6.64 -21.07 3.21
C GLN A 7 6.55 -19.67 3.83
N GLN A 8 7.68 -18.95 3.88
CA GLN A 8 7.70 -17.56 4.36
C GLN A 8 6.91 -16.63 3.42
N LEU A 9 7.00 -16.83 2.10
CA LEU A 9 6.26 -16.04 1.12
C LEU A 9 4.74 -16.29 1.22
N GLU A 10 4.34 -17.54 1.45
CA GLU A 10 2.95 -17.91 1.67
C GLU A 10 2.36 -17.25 2.93
N LYS A 11 3.16 -17.16 4.01
CA LYS A 11 2.79 -16.37 5.19
C LYS A 11 2.58 -14.90 4.83
N TRP A 12 3.48 -14.30 4.05
CA TRP A 12 3.33 -12.92 3.59
C TRP A 12 2.08 -12.69 2.77
N LYS A 13 1.70 -13.63 1.88
CA LYS A 13 0.44 -13.56 1.12
C LYS A 13 -0.79 -13.54 2.03
N LYS A 14 -0.81 -14.38 3.07
CA LYS A 14 -1.91 -14.39 4.06
C LYS A 14 -1.95 -13.11 4.88
N THR A 15 -0.79 -12.65 5.33
CA THR A 15 -0.65 -11.38 6.04
C THR A 15 -1.09 -10.18 5.19
N LEU A 16 -0.80 -10.19 3.89
CA LEU A 16 -1.26 -9.17 2.95
C LEU A 16 -2.79 -9.05 2.93
N LEU A 17 -3.53 -10.16 2.98
CA LEU A 17 -5.01 -10.13 3.01
C LEU A 17 -5.55 -9.43 4.26
N ILE A 18 -4.90 -9.64 5.41
CA ILE A 18 -5.26 -8.95 6.67
C ILE A 18 -5.07 -7.44 6.51
N TYR A 19 -3.92 -7.03 5.99
CA TYR A 19 -3.63 -5.61 5.79
C TYR A 19 -4.50 -4.97 4.70
N LEU A 20 -4.85 -5.72 3.65
CA LEU A 20 -5.80 -5.27 2.64
C LEU A 20 -7.18 -4.98 3.27
N GLY A 21 -7.67 -5.89 4.11
CA GLY A 21 -8.92 -5.68 4.85
C GLY A 21 -8.86 -4.44 5.75
N ALA A 22 -7.77 -4.28 6.52
CA ALA A 22 -7.56 -3.10 7.35
C ALA A 22 -7.50 -1.80 6.53
N GLY A 23 -6.80 -1.81 5.40
CA GLY A 23 -6.65 -0.65 4.52
C GLY A 23 -7.97 -0.25 3.84
N ILE A 24 -8.75 -1.22 3.38
CA ILE A 24 -10.10 -0.97 2.82
C ILE A 24 -11.00 -0.37 3.90
N THR A 25 -11.04 -0.95 5.09
CA THR A 25 -11.85 -0.42 6.20
C THR A 25 -11.47 1.02 6.53
N LEU A 26 -10.18 1.31 6.64
CA LEU A 26 -9.70 2.65 6.97
C LEU A 26 -10.02 3.68 5.87
N LEU A 27 -9.90 3.29 4.60
CA LEU A 27 -10.32 4.10 3.45
C LEU A 27 -11.83 4.36 3.45
N LEU A 28 -12.64 3.33 3.71
CA LEU A 28 -14.10 3.47 3.76
C LEU A 28 -14.54 4.41 4.88
N VAL A 29 -13.92 4.33 6.06
CA VAL A 29 -14.17 5.28 7.15
C VAL A 29 -13.87 6.71 6.68
N ALA A 30 -12.70 6.95 6.07
CA ALA A 30 -12.36 8.27 5.53
C ALA A 30 -13.35 8.77 4.47
N LEU A 31 -13.87 7.87 3.62
CA LEU A 31 -14.85 8.21 2.59
C LEU A 31 -16.24 8.52 3.18
N ILE A 32 -16.68 7.75 4.18
CA ILE A 32 -17.96 7.93 4.87
C ILE A 32 -17.95 9.24 5.67
N ASP A 33 -16.85 9.57 6.33
CA ASP A 33 -16.73 10.76 7.17
C ASP A 33 -16.45 12.03 6.37
N LEU A 34 -16.07 11.90 5.09
CA LEU A 34 -15.72 13.01 4.21
C LEU A 34 -16.75 14.17 4.22
N PRO A 35 -18.08 13.92 4.11
CA PRO A 35 -19.06 15.01 4.10
C PRO A 35 -19.11 15.76 5.44
N ALA A 36 -19.01 15.04 6.55
CA ALA A 36 -19.00 15.63 7.89
C ALA A 36 -17.75 16.48 8.10
N GLN A 37 -16.59 15.99 7.65
CA GLN A 37 -15.32 16.74 7.70
C GLN A 37 -15.37 18.01 6.85
N MET A 38 -15.92 17.93 5.63
CA MET A 38 -16.10 19.11 4.77
C MET A 38 -17.02 20.16 5.39
N LEU A 39 -18.09 19.73 6.08
CA LEU A 39 -18.99 20.63 6.79
C LEU A 39 -18.28 21.29 7.98
N GLN A 40 -17.51 20.52 8.75
CA GLN A 40 -16.77 20.99 9.91
C GLN A 40 -15.64 21.94 9.53
N ALA A 41 -14.90 21.67 8.45
CA ALA A 41 -13.84 22.56 7.96
C ALA A 41 -14.35 23.93 7.51
N ARG A 42 -15.62 24.01 7.09
CA ARG A 42 -16.28 25.28 6.74
C ARG A 42 -16.71 26.08 7.97
N SER A 43 -17.05 25.41 9.08
CA SER A 43 -17.58 26.05 10.28
C SER A 43 -16.52 26.34 11.33
N ASN A 44 -15.53 25.45 11.48
CA ASN A 44 -14.48 25.52 12.48
C ASN A 44 -13.11 25.38 11.78
N HIS A 45 -12.23 26.35 11.93
CA HIS A 45 -10.86 26.30 11.41
C HIS A 45 -9.93 25.33 12.19
N PHE A 46 -10.50 24.41 12.97
CA PHE A 46 -9.76 23.44 13.77
C PHE A 46 -10.10 22.03 13.31
N ILE A 47 -9.09 21.16 13.37
CA ILE A 47 -9.21 19.76 12.96
C ILE A 47 -8.93 18.89 14.16
N MET A 48 -9.80 17.91 14.36
CA MET A 48 -9.65 16.93 15.42
C MET A 48 -8.63 15.88 14.99
N VAL A 49 -7.51 15.81 15.69
CA VAL A 49 -6.56 14.71 15.56
C VAL A 49 -7.07 13.59 16.46
N ASP A 50 -7.56 12.52 15.86
CA ASP A 50 -8.11 11.36 16.55
C ASP A 50 -7.24 10.10 16.33
N GLY A 51 -7.74 8.95 16.80
CA GLY A 51 -7.07 7.67 16.65
C GLY A 51 -6.90 7.21 15.19
N TRP A 52 -7.65 7.80 14.25
CA TRP A 52 -7.58 7.44 12.83
C TRP A 52 -6.19 7.70 12.26
N TYR A 53 -5.56 8.84 12.60
CA TYR A 53 -4.21 9.19 12.18
C TYR A 53 -3.16 8.19 12.68
N GLY A 54 -3.31 7.71 13.92
CA GLY A 54 -2.41 6.70 14.48
C GLY A 54 -2.53 5.36 13.74
N LEU A 55 -3.75 4.91 13.47
CA LEU A 55 -4.01 3.68 12.71
C LEU A 55 -3.48 3.79 11.28
N TRP A 56 -3.72 4.92 10.62
CA TRP A 56 -3.17 5.22 9.30
C TRP A 56 -1.64 5.08 9.30
N PHE A 57 -0.95 5.74 10.22
CA PHE A 57 0.51 5.75 10.26
C PHE A 57 1.08 4.34 10.47
N ILE A 58 0.54 3.61 11.45
CA ILE A 58 0.95 2.22 11.73
C ILE A 58 0.76 1.36 10.48
N LEU A 59 -0.38 1.49 9.81
CA LEU A 59 -0.73 0.66 8.66
C LEU A 59 0.15 0.97 7.45
N VAL A 60 0.47 2.24 7.20
CA VAL A 60 1.42 2.64 6.14
C VAL A 60 2.78 2.02 6.38
N ILE A 61 3.35 2.16 7.58
CA ILE A 61 4.68 1.61 7.88
C ILE A 61 4.67 0.08 7.83
N ALA A 62 3.62 -0.55 8.37
CA ALA A 62 3.46 -2.00 8.38
C ALA A 62 3.32 -2.60 6.97
N CYS A 63 2.81 -1.83 5.99
CA CYS A 63 2.71 -2.27 4.60
C CYS A 63 3.94 -1.90 3.76
N LEU A 64 4.52 -0.71 3.95
CA LEU A 64 5.71 -0.28 3.22
C LEU A 64 6.91 -1.18 3.52
N THR A 65 7.11 -1.55 4.80
CA THR A 65 8.25 -2.35 5.23
C THR A 65 8.33 -3.69 4.48
N PRO A 66 7.31 -4.57 4.50
CA PRO A 66 7.34 -5.82 3.74
C PRO A 66 7.32 -5.60 2.22
N GLY A 67 6.61 -4.58 1.73
CA GLY A 67 6.59 -4.26 0.30
C GLY A 67 7.98 -3.97 -0.26
N VAL A 68 8.75 -3.11 0.43
CA VAL A 68 10.14 -2.81 0.07
C VAL A 68 11.05 -4.01 0.33
N LEU A 69 10.90 -4.67 1.48
CA LEU A 69 11.76 -5.78 1.87
C LEU A 69 11.68 -6.96 0.88
N LEU A 70 10.48 -7.31 0.41
CA LEU A 70 10.25 -8.37 -0.57
C LEU A 70 10.83 -8.02 -1.96
N LEU A 71 10.88 -6.74 -2.33
CA LEU A 71 11.31 -6.32 -3.67
C LEU A 71 12.81 -5.97 -3.74
N ALA A 72 13.38 -5.37 -2.70
CA ALA A 72 14.74 -4.82 -2.72
C ALA A 72 15.80 -5.76 -2.13
N THR A 73 15.46 -6.54 -1.10
CA THR A 73 16.44 -7.30 -0.31
C THR A 73 17.02 -8.49 -1.08
N PRO A 74 18.34 -8.73 -1.09
CA PRO A 74 18.97 -9.82 -1.82
C PRO A 74 18.43 -11.22 -1.48
N ARG A 75 18.06 -11.46 -0.21
CA ARG A 75 17.48 -12.73 0.25
C ARG A 75 16.25 -13.14 -0.56
N TRP A 76 15.38 -12.19 -0.89
CA TRP A 76 14.15 -12.46 -1.64
C TRP A 76 14.38 -12.52 -3.16
N ARG A 77 15.59 -12.27 -3.66
CA ARG A 77 15.93 -12.48 -5.08
C ARG A 77 16.03 -13.94 -5.48
N GLN A 78 16.11 -14.83 -4.50
CA GLN A 78 16.11 -16.28 -4.71
C GLN A 78 14.69 -16.85 -4.85
N ALA A 79 13.66 -16.13 -4.36
CA ALA A 79 12.27 -16.54 -4.52
C ALA A 79 11.78 -16.31 -5.96
N GLN A 80 10.83 -17.13 -6.41
CA GLN A 80 10.23 -17.01 -7.73
C GLN A 80 9.64 -15.61 -7.93
N LEU A 81 9.99 -14.97 -9.06
CA LEU A 81 9.60 -13.60 -9.36
C LEU A 81 8.07 -13.45 -9.45
N GLU A 82 7.41 -14.50 -9.93
CA GLU A 82 5.94 -14.58 -10.13
C GLU A 82 5.14 -14.50 -8.85
N ASP A 83 5.66 -15.03 -7.74
CA ASP A 83 4.97 -14.94 -6.46
C ASP A 83 5.40 -13.72 -5.67
N ARG A 84 6.68 -13.38 -5.73
CA ARG A 84 7.27 -12.30 -4.95
C ARG A 84 6.82 -10.92 -5.41
N VAL A 85 6.83 -10.66 -6.72
CA VAL A 85 6.50 -9.33 -7.25
C VAL A 85 5.04 -8.96 -6.95
N PRO A 86 4.02 -9.81 -7.21
CA PRO A 86 2.65 -9.51 -6.83
C PRO A 86 2.47 -9.33 -5.31
N THR A 87 3.16 -10.14 -4.49
CA THR A 87 3.05 -10.00 -3.03
C THR A 87 3.64 -8.67 -2.56
N GLY A 88 4.85 -8.32 -3.01
CA GLY A 88 5.50 -7.06 -2.66
C GLY A 88 4.72 -5.82 -3.15
N PHE A 89 4.26 -5.83 -4.40
CA PHE A 89 3.41 -4.77 -4.94
C PHE A 89 2.02 -4.74 -4.30
N GLY A 90 1.50 -5.87 -3.83
CA GLY A 90 0.27 -5.92 -3.04
C GLY A 90 0.39 -5.11 -1.76
N PHE A 91 1.48 -5.30 -1.01
CA PHE A 91 1.78 -4.50 0.19
C PHE A 91 1.93 -3.01 -0.12
N LEU A 92 2.68 -2.66 -1.17
CA LEU A 92 2.80 -1.26 -1.62
C LEU A 92 1.46 -0.68 -2.08
N GLY A 93 0.60 -1.50 -2.70
CA GLY A 93 -0.75 -1.14 -3.11
C GLY A 93 -1.66 -0.85 -1.91
N VAL A 94 -1.59 -1.65 -0.85
CA VAL A 94 -2.30 -1.37 0.41
C VAL A 94 -1.78 -0.10 1.06
N ALA A 95 -0.45 0.11 1.12
CA ALA A 95 0.11 1.36 1.64
C ALA A 95 -0.41 2.58 0.85
N TRP A 96 -0.47 2.47 -0.48
CA TRP A 96 -1.04 3.51 -1.34
C TRP A 96 -2.53 3.72 -1.11
N LEU A 97 -3.32 2.66 -0.95
CA LEU A 97 -4.75 2.73 -0.62
C LEU A 97 -4.99 3.51 0.67
N VAL A 98 -4.15 3.25 1.67
CA VAL A 98 -4.20 3.93 2.97
C VAL A 98 -3.76 5.40 2.85
N MET A 99 -2.78 5.70 2.00
CA MET A 99 -2.40 7.08 1.65
C MET A 99 -3.53 7.83 0.92
N LEU A 100 -4.33 7.15 0.08
CA LEU A 100 -5.53 7.74 -0.50
C LEU A 100 -6.58 8.07 0.57
N GLY A 101 -6.79 7.17 1.54
CA GLY A 101 -7.68 7.44 2.68
C GLY A 101 -7.24 8.69 3.44
N PHE A 102 -5.94 8.85 3.67
CA PHE A 102 -5.38 10.05 4.31
C PHE A 102 -5.57 11.30 3.45
N SER A 103 -5.34 11.19 2.15
CA SER A 103 -5.60 12.28 1.20
C SER A 103 -7.05 12.78 1.27
N MET A 104 -8.02 11.87 1.43
CA MET A 104 -9.43 12.22 1.59
C MET A 104 -9.72 12.83 2.97
N HIS A 105 -9.24 12.18 4.03
CA HIS A 105 -9.44 12.60 5.42
C HIS A 105 -8.76 13.95 5.74
N THR A 106 -7.74 14.34 4.98
CA THR A 106 -7.01 15.60 5.15
C THR A 106 -7.18 16.55 3.96
N SER A 107 -8.27 16.39 3.20
CA SER A 107 -8.51 17.12 1.95
C SER A 107 -8.48 18.65 2.06
N THR A 108 -8.75 19.21 3.24
CA THR A 108 -8.69 20.65 3.49
C THR A 108 -7.37 21.13 4.07
N LEU A 109 -6.50 20.21 4.52
CA LEU A 109 -5.20 20.50 5.12
C LEU A 109 -4.07 20.49 4.12
N LEU A 110 -4.10 19.52 3.23
CA LEU A 110 -3.02 19.33 2.28
C LEU A 110 -3.20 20.28 1.10
N PRO A 111 -2.13 20.99 0.68
CA PRO A 111 -2.12 21.65 -0.61
C PRO A 111 -2.48 20.67 -1.73
N THR A 112 -3.24 21.14 -2.73
CA THR A 112 -3.79 20.29 -3.79
C THR A 112 -2.74 19.44 -4.51
N VAL A 113 -1.50 19.95 -4.61
CA VAL A 113 -0.36 19.22 -5.18
C VAL A 113 -0.11 17.87 -4.50
N PHE A 114 -0.28 17.75 -3.17
CA PHE A 114 -0.06 16.50 -2.47
C PHE A 114 -1.08 15.42 -2.83
N HIS A 115 -2.33 15.80 -3.08
CA HIS A 115 -3.35 14.87 -3.57
C HIS A 115 -2.96 14.30 -4.94
N PHE A 116 -2.47 15.16 -5.84
CA PHE A 116 -1.97 14.73 -7.15
C PHE A 116 -0.74 13.83 -7.03
N LEU A 117 0.20 14.12 -6.12
CA LEU A 117 1.37 13.27 -5.88
C LEU A 117 0.97 11.89 -5.36
N ILE A 118 0.04 11.81 -4.41
CA ILE A 118 -0.46 10.52 -3.90
C ILE A 118 -1.16 9.73 -5.01
N PHE A 119 -1.97 10.39 -5.84
CA PHE A 119 -2.60 9.73 -6.99
C PHE A 119 -1.57 9.24 -8.01
N ALA A 120 -0.63 10.09 -8.40
CA ALA A 120 0.43 9.77 -9.35
C ALA A 120 1.32 8.61 -8.86
N LEU A 121 1.58 8.52 -7.55
CA LEU A 121 2.30 7.40 -6.94
C LEU A 121 1.60 6.05 -7.23
N GLY A 122 0.28 5.99 -7.16
CA GLY A 122 -0.49 4.79 -7.48
C GLY A 122 -0.36 4.37 -8.93
N VAL A 123 -0.49 5.34 -9.84
CA VAL A 123 -0.29 5.12 -11.28
C VAL A 123 1.13 4.62 -11.55
N MET A 124 2.13 5.25 -10.94
CA MET A 124 3.53 4.84 -11.06
C MET A 124 3.74 3.41 -10.56
N LEU A 125 3.22 3.05 -9.39
CA LEU A 125 3.30 1.68 -8.86
C LEU A 125 2.68 0.66 -9.82
N ALA A 126 1.51 0.96 -10.38
CA ALA A 126 0.83 0.09 -11.35
C ALA A 126 1.66 -0.08 -12.63
N VAL A 127 2.22 1.01 -13.17
CA VAL A 127 3.07 0.96 -14.37
C VAL A 127 4.32 0.11 -14.10
N VAL A 128 5.02 0.34 -12.99
CA VAL A 128 6.22 -0.44 -12.64
C VAL A 128 5.87 -1.93 -12.46
N TYR A 129 4.76 -2.25 -11.79
CA TYR A 129 4.28 -3.62 -11.66
C TYR A 129 4.06 -4.30 -13.02
N LEU A 130 3.35 -3.63 -13.93
CA LEU A 130 3.07 -4.15 -15.27
C LEU A 130 4.36 -4.34 -16.08
N LEU A 131 5.32 -3.41 -15.99
CA LEU A 131 6.61 -3.53 -16.67
C LEU A 131 7.43 -4.71 -16.13
N LEU A 132 7.41 -4.96 -14.82
CA LEU A 132 8.10 -6.10 -14.21
C LEU A 132 7.46 -7.43 -14.60
N ARG A 133 6.14 -7.47 -14.73
CA ARG A 133 5.40 -8.67 -15.15
C ARG A 133 5.65 -9.05 -16.62
N ARG A 134 6.03 -8.09 -17.47
CA ARG A 134 6.30 -8.32 -18.90
C ARG A 134 7.68 -8.92 -19.21
N ARG A 135 8.57 -9.10 -18.23
CA ARG A 135 9.92 -9.61 -18.50
C ARG A 135 9.87 -11.12 -18.84
N PRO A 136 10.52 -11.57 -19.93
CA PRO A 136 10.51 -12.98 -20.34
C PRO A 136 11.17 -13.87 -19.29
N ARG A 137 10.59 -15.06 -19.09
CA ARG A 137 11.07 -16.06 -18.13
C ARG A 137 12.46 -16.56 -18.52
N LYS A 138 13.38 -16.60 -17.56
CA LYS A 138 14.71 -17.21 -17.79
C LYS A 138 14.63 -18.71 -18.09
N GLU A 139 13.53 -19.37 -17.71
CA GLU A 139 13.30 -20.80 -17.93
C GLU A 139 12.88 -21.13 -19.37
N GLU A 140 12.48 -20.14 -20.18
CA GLU A 140 12.10 -20.35 -21.59
C GLU A 140 13.28 -20.11 -22.57
N MET A 141 14.48 -19.80 -22.06
CA MET A 141 15.66 -19.50 -22.89
C MET A 141 16.58 -20.71 -23.13
N PHE A 142 16.20 -21.90 -22.65
CA PHE A 142 16.92 -23.13 -22.92
C PHE A 142 15.99 -24.13 -23.63
N PRO A 143 16.16 -24.35 -24.95
CA PRO A 143 15.46 -25.40 -25.69
C PRO A 143 15.94 -26.81 -25.31
#